data_AF-A0A1T5LNY1-F1
#
_entry.id   AF-A0A1T5LNY1-F1
#
_cell.length_a   1.000
_cell.length_b   1.000
_cell.length_c   1.000
_cell.angle_alpha   90.00
_cell.angle_beta   90.00
_cell.angle_gamma   90.00
#
_symmetry.space_group_name_H-M   'P 1'
#
loop_
_entity.id
_entity.type
_entity.pdbx_description
1 polymer ?
#
loop_
_entity_poly.entity_id
_entity_poly.type
_entity_poly.pdbx_seq_one_letter_code
_entity_poly.pdbx_strand_id
1 'polypeptide(L)'
;MMGSIHRYPVRQVESAKCEVVDLSAELEDWRETLSGHDFYEPGTDFSQYEPSLVFAYDSYLQYHQVPLDELKQTLERKYDERFDRFARLNWHRMEGLLEQVWLRMGAPTHTARTHEMQAGWMAGRPAA
;
A
#
# COMPACT_ATOMS: atom_id res chain seq x y z
N MET A 1 30.94 43.13 -12.76
CA MET A 1 31.27 41.70 -12.90
C MET A 1 30.15 40.91 -12.26
N MET A 2 29.41 40.14 -13.06
CA MET A 2 28.19 39.44 -12.65
C MET A 2 28.53 38.18 -11.83
N GLY A 3 28.08 38.16 -10.58
CA GLY A 3 28.06 36.95 -9.76
C GLY A 3 26.86 36.10 -10.16
N SER A 4 27.10 35.08 -10.98
CA SER A 4 26.11 34.06 -11.29
C SER A 4 26.06 33.06 -10.14
N ILE A 5 25.23 33.35 -9.13
CA ILE A 5 24.80 32.33 -8.18
C ILE A 5 23.87 31.41 -8.97
N HIS A 6 24.39 30.25 -9.36
CA HIS A 6 23.63 29.17 -9.98
C HIS A 6 22.61 28.71 -8.93
N ARG A 7 21.42 29.31 -8.98
CA ARG A 7 20.27 28.94 -8.16
C ARG A 7 19.78 27.62 -8.73
N TYR A 8 20.36 26.52 -8.24
CA TYR A 8 19.79 25.20 -8.46
C TYR A 8 18.32 25.28 -8.08
N PRO A 9 17.37 24.88 -8.95
CA PRO A 9 16.02 24.67 -8.49
C PRO A 9 16.13 23.67 -7.36
N VAL A 10 15.67 24.05 -6.16
CA VAL A 10 15.42 23.08 -5.11
C VAL A 10 14.55 22.03 -5.79
N ARG A 11 15.08 20.83 -6.03
CA ARG A 11 14.22 19.70 -6.33
C ARG A 11 13.24 19.72 -5.17
N GLN A 12 11.98 20.00 -5.45
CA GLN A 12 10.89 19.64 -4.56
C GLN A 12 11.05 18.13 -4.39
N VAL A 13 11.89 17.73 -3.43
CA VAL A 13 11.67 16.52 -2.66
C VAL A 13 10.33 16.80 -2.02
N GLU A 14 9.28 16.47 -2.79
CA GLU A 14 7.94 16.31 -2.27
C GLU A 14 8.14 15.57 -0.97
N SER A 15 7.86 16.26 0.14
CA SER A 15 8.23 15.82 1.47
C SER A 15 7.78 14.37 1.56
N ALA A 16 8.75 13.45 1.53
CA ALA A 16 8.47 12.05 1.73
C ALA A 16 7.75 12.04 3.08
N LYS A 17 6.45 11.84 3.04
CA LYS A 17 5.60 11.84 4.22
C LYS A 17 6.10 10.62 4.97
N CYS A 18 7.02 10.84 5.90
CA CYS A 18 7.52 9.80 6.78
C CYS A 18 6.34 9.43 7.67
N GLU A 19 5.50 8.54 7.15
CA GLU A 19 4.39 8.00 7.89
C GLU A 19 4.99 7.02 8.88
N VAL A 20 5.03 7.42 10.14
CA VAL A 20 5.46 6.56 11.24
C VAL A 20 4.20 5.87 11.73
N VAL A 21 4.11 4.57 11.47
CA VAL A 21 3.04 3.73 11.99
C VAL A 21 3.53 3.07 13.27
N ASP A 22 2.78 3.23 14.35
CA ASP A 22 3.04 2.52 15.60
C ASP A 22 2.57 1.07 15.46
N LEU A 23 3.50 0.21 15.03
CA LEU A 23 3.19 -1.19 14.72
C LEU A 23 2.67 -1.94 15.95
N SER A 24 3.15 -1.61 17.15
CA SER A 24 2.70 -2.25 18.39
C SER A 24 1.25 -1.92 18.70
N ALA A 25 0.86 -0.64 18.65
CA ALA A 25 -0.52 -0.23 18.85
C ALA A 25 -1.45 -0.82 17.79
N GLU A 26 -1.02 -0.86 16.52
CA GLU A 26 -1.82 -1.47 15.46
C GLU A 26 -1.99 -2.98 15.68
N LEU A 27 -0.94 -3.71 16.09
CA LEU A 27 -1.05 -5.14 16.38
C LEU A 27 -2.00 -5.42 17.55
N GLU A 28 -2.03 -4.57 18.58
CA GLU A 28 -3.00 -4.69 19.68
C GLU A 28 -4.43 -4.47 19.20
N ASP A 29 -4.67 -3.46 18.36
CA ASP A 29 -6.00 -3.21 17.77
C ASP A 29 -6.43 -4.36 16.86
N TRP A 30 -5.52 -4.90 16.04
CA TRP A 30 -5.77 -6.08 15.22
C TRP A 30 -6.14 -7.28 16.09
N ARG A 31 -5.50 -7.47 17.24
CA ARG A 31 -5.84 -8.57 18.15
C ARG A 31 -7.28 -8.51 18.62
N GLU A 32 -7.83 -7.32 18.82
CA GLU A 32 -9.22 -7.13 19.26
C GLU A 32 -10.23 -7.18 18.09
N THR A 33 -9.82 -6.74 16.90
CA THR A 33 -10.72 -6.58 15.74
C THR A 33 -10.67 -7.76 14.75
N LEU A 34 -9.60 -8.55 14.74
CA LEU A 34 -9.38 -9.68 13.83
C LEU A 34 -10.57 -10.61 13.73
N SER A 35 -11.21 -10.95 14.86
CA SER A 35 -12.34 -11.87 14.93
C SER A 35 -13.54 -11.43 14.08
N GLY A 36 -13.64 -10.14 13.74
CA GLY A 36 -14.70 -9.58 12.92
C GLY A 36 -14.44 -9.57 11.41
N HIS A 37 -13.26 -10.00 10.97
CA HIS A 37 -12.88 -9.98 9.55
C HIS A 37 -13.06 -11.34 8.87
N ASP A 38 -13.45 -11.32 7.58
CA ASP A 38 -13.66 -12.53 6.76
C ASP A 38 -12.41 -13.43 6.62
N PHE A 39 -11.21 -12.86 6.72
CA PHE A 39 -9.96 -13.61 6.61
C PHE A 39 -9.53 -14.30 7.91
N TYR A 40 -10.23 -14.04 9.02
CA TYR A 40 -9.99 -14.71 10.31
C TYR A 40 -10.39 -16.18 10.24
N GLU A 41 -9.59 -17.04 10.87
CA GLU A 41 -9.89 -18.46 11.01
C GLU A 41 -10.13 -18.77 12.49
N PRO A 42 -11.33 -19.27 12.85
CA PRO A 42 -11.64 -19.56 14.24
C PRO A 42 -10.73 -20.68 14.76
N GLY A 43 -10.01 -20.40 15.84
CA GLY A 43 -9.06 -21.33 16.46
C GLY A 43 -7.60 -21.12 16.05
N THR A 44 -7.32 -20.22 15.11
CA THR A 44 -5.95 -19.80 14.78
C THR A 44 -5.47 -18.74 15.79
N ASP A 45 -4.27 -18.94 16.33
CA ASP A 45 -3.68 -18.01 17.29
C ASP A 45 -3.19 -16.72 16.61
N PHE A 46 -3.28 -15.59 17.32
CA PHE A 46 -2.81 -14.29 16.83
C PHE A 46 -1.33 -14.32 16.40
N SER A 47 -0.51 -15.14 17.05
CA SER A 47 0.92 -15.30 16.74
C SER A 47 1.17 -15.78 15.29
N GLN A 48 0.17 -16.40 14.64
CA GLN A 48 0.26 -16.76 13.22
C GLN A 48 -0.05 -15.59 12.28
N TYR A 49 -0.83 -14.61 12.74
CA TYR A 49 -1.18 -13.40 12.01
C TYR A 49 -0.15 -12.29 12.18
N GLU A 50 0.48 -12.19 13.35
CA GLU A 50 1.51 -11.19 13.66
C GLU A 50 2.58 -11.04 12.56
N PRO A 51 3.29 -12.11 12.10
CA PRO A 51 4.29 -11.96 11.03
C PRO A 51 3.71 -11.45 9.71
N SER A 52 2.47 -11.80 9.41
CA SER A 52 1.75 -11.36 8.22
C SER A 52 1.34 -9.89 8.32
N LEU A 53 0.86 -9.45 9.49
CA LEU A 53 0.56 -8.04 9.77
C LEU A 53 1.81 -7.18 9.68
N VAL A 54 2.90 -7.61 10.33
CA VAL A 54 4.20 -6.93 10.26
C VAL A 54 4.66 -6.78 8.81
N PHE A 55 4.54 -7.84 8.00
CA PHE A 55 4.87 -7.78 6.58
C PHE A 55 3.96 -6.82 5.79
N ALA A 56 2.66 -6.80 6.07
CA ALA A 56 1.72 -5.89 5.42
C ALA A 56 2.07 -4.43 5.71
N TYR A 57 2.34 -4.08 6.97
CA TYR A 57 2.75 -2.73 7.34
C TYR A 57 4.13 -2.35 6.78
N ASP A 58 5.12 -3.26 6.82
CA ASP A 58 6.43 -3.05 6.19
C ASP A 58 6.30 -2.76 4.69
N SER A 59 5.45 -3.54 4.01
CA SER A 59 5.14 -3.36 2.58
C SER A 59 4.42 -2.04 2.31
N TYR A 60 3.47 -1.67 3.18
CA TYR A 60 2.75 -0.41 3.09
C TYR A 60 3.71 0.77 3.22
N LEU A 61 4.56 0.80 4.24
CA LEU A 61 5.53 1.88 4.43
C LEU A 61 6.46 2.02 3.22
N GLN A 62 6.86 0.88 2.63
CA GLN A 62 7.73 0.85 1.45
C GLN A 62 7.03 1.27 0.15
N TYR A 63 5.74 0.97 -0.01
CA TYR A 63 5.02 1.10 -1.28
C TYR A 63 3.69 1.85 -1.21
N HIS A 64 3.43 2.65 -0.18
CA HIS A 64 2.16 3.38 0.03
C HIS A 64 1.73 4.28 -1.15
N GLN A 65 2.67 4.69 -2.00
CA GLN A 65 2.39 5.50 -3.20
C GLN A 65 1.93 4.67 -4.40
N VAL A 66 2.12 3.36 -4.37
CA VAL A 66 1.81 2.45 -5.47
C VAL A 66 0.50 1.73 -5.16
N PRO A 67 -0.42 1.61 -6.13
CA PRO A 67 -1.67 0.91 -5.94
C PRO A 67 -1.44 -0.57 -5.59
N LEU A 68 -2.18 -1.09 -4.62
CA LEU A 68 -2.02 -2.47 -4.15
C LEU A 68 -2.14 -3.49 -5.27
N ASP A 69 -3.06 -3.29 -6.24
CA ASP A 69 -3.29 -4.19 -7.38
C ASP A 69 -2.01 -4.47 -8.19
N GLU A 70 -1.17 -3.45 -8.41
CA GLU A 70 0.11 -3.59 -9.12
C GLU A 70 1.17 -4.31 -8.27
N LEU A 71 1.03 -4.22 -6.94
CA LEU A 71 1.95 -4.84 -5.99
C LEU A 71 1.61 -6.29 -5.67
N LYS A 72 0.35 -6.73 -5.85
CA LYS A 72 -0.14 -8.06 -5.43
C LYS A 72 0.81 -9.19 -5.84
N GLN A 73 1.20 -9.27 -7.12
CA GLN A 73 2.11 -10.32 -7.62
C GLN A 73 3.54 -10.22 -7.04
N THR A 74 4.03 -9.00 -6.83
CA THR A 74 5.36 -8.77 -6.26
C THR A 74 5.39 -9.14 -4.78
N LEU A 75 4.36 -8.74 -4.04
CA LEU A 75 4.18 -9.06 -2.63
C LEU A 75 3.96 -10.56 -2.43
N GLU A 76 3.21 -11.22 -3.31
CA GLU A 76 3.01 -12.67 -3.29
C GLU A 76 4.35 -13.42 -3.34
N ARG A 77 5.18 -13.07 -4.33
CA ARG A 77 6.52 -13.67 -4.46
C ARG A 77 7.39 -13.40 -3.24
N LYS A 78 7.43 -12.15 -2.77
CA LYS A 78 8.20 -11.78 -1.57
C LYS A 78 7.72 -12.52 -0.33
N TYR A 79 6.41 -12.72 -0.20
CA TYR A 79 5.81 -13.44 0.91
C TYR A 79 6.15 -14.94 0.84
N ASP A 80 6.11 -15.53 -0.35
CA ASP A 80 6.53 -16.92 -0.60
C ASP A 80 8.02 -17.14 -0.29
N GLU A 81 8.87 -16.18 -0.66
CA GLU A 81 10.32 -16.23 -0.40
C GLU A 81 10.68 -15.97 1.08
N ARG A 82 9.92 -15.11 1.77
CA ARG A 82 10.23 -14.68 3.15
C ARG A 82 9.69 -15.62 4.21
N PHE A 83 8.57 -16.30 3.97
CA PHE A 83 7.90 -17.15 4.95
C PHE A 83 7.86 -18.61 4.52
N ASP A 84 8.25 -19.48 5.46
CA ASP A 84 8.17 -20.92 5.27
C ASP A 84 6.70 -21.38 5.09
N ARG A 85 6.48 -22.33 4.18
CA ARG A 85 5.15 -22.81 3.79
C ARG A 85 4.32 -23.33 4.96
N PHE A 86 4.96 -23.81 6.02
CA PHE A 86 4.27 -24.35 7.20
C PHE A 86 3.92 -23.29 8.25
N ALA A 87 4.54 -22.11 8.19
CA ALA A 87 4.33 -21.02 9.15
C ALA A 87 3.52 -19.85 8.57
N ARG A 88 3.25 -19.86 7.25
CA ARG A 88 2.58 -18.78 6.55
C ARG A 88 1.06 -18.94 6.48
N LEU A 89 0.35 -17.82 6.44
CA LEU A 89 -1.05 -17.79 6.06
C LEU A 89 -1.20 -18.09 4.56
N ASN A 90 -2.34 -18.64 4.18
CA ASN A 90 -2.68 -18.78 2.77
C ASN A 90 -2.67 -17.40 2.11
N TRP A 91 -2.06 -17.29 0.92
CA TRP A 91 -1.97 -16.04 0.18
C TRP A 91 -3.32 -15.35 0.03
N HIS A 92 -4.41 -16.09 -0.20
CA HIS A 92 -5.74 -15.49 -0.33
C HIS A 92 -6.19 -14.75 0.95
N ARG A 93 -5.84 -15.28 2.14
CA ARG A 93 -6.10 -14.60 3.42
C ARG A 93 -5.18 -13.40 3.61
N MET A 94 -3.91 -13.56 3.21
CA MET A 94 -2.92 -12.49 3.25
C MET A 94 -3.31 -11.31 2.34
N GLU A 95 -3.88 -11.59 1.17
CA GLU A 95 -4.40 -10.57 0.26
C GLU A 95 -5.54 -9.78 0.91
N GLY A 96 -6.52 -10.46 1.50
CA GLY A 96 -7.60 -9.79 2.23
C GLY A 96 -7.08 -8.94 3.40
N LEU A 97 -6.05 -9.42 4.11
CA LEU A 97 -5.38 -8.65 5.16
C LEU A 97 -4.68 -7.40 4.59
N LEU A 98 -3.95 -7.53 3.48
CA LEU A 98 -3.29 -6.40 2.80
C LEU A 98 -4.29 -5.35 2.36
N GLU A 99 -5.42 -5.78 1.78
CA GLU A 99 -6.49 -4.87 1.37
C GLU A 99 -7.05 -4.07 2.55
N GLN A 100 -7.30 -4.73 3.70
CA GLN A 100 -7.77 -4.04 4.89
C GLN A 100 -6.74 -3.06 5.47
N VAL A 101 -5.45 -3.42 5.47
CA VAL A 101 -4.38 -2.51 5.91
C VAL A 101 -4.30 -1.29 4.99
N TRP A 102 -4.30 -1.47 3.66
CA TRP A 102 -4.28 -0.35 2.71
C TRP A 102 -5.53 0.53 2.84
N LEU A 103 -6.72 -0.05 3.01
CA LEU A 103 -7.96 0.69 3.22
C LEU A 103 -7.94 1.49 4.53
N ARG A 104 -7.46 0.88 5.62
CA ARG A 104 -7.34 1.53 6.94
C ARG A 104 -6.39 2.72 6.89
N MET A 105 -5.30 2.59 6.16
CA MET A 105 -4.32 3.66 5.96
C MET A 105 -4.75 4.71 4.90
N GLY A 106 -5.81 4.43 4.14
CA GLY A 106 -6.32 5.33 3.10
C GLY A 106 -5.45 5.38 1.84
N ALA A 107 -4.63 4.36 1.59
CA ALA A 107 -3.83 4.26 0.37
C ALA A 107 -4.67 3.77 -0.83
N PRO A 108 -4.23 4.09 -2.06
CA PRO A 108 -4.88 3.58 -3.26
C PRO A 108 -4.81 2.05 -3.30
N THR A 109 -5.95 1.39 -3.23
CA THR A 109 -6.05 -0.07 -3.41
C THR A 109 -6.17 -0.45 -4.89
N HIS A 110 -6.85 0.39 -5.66
CA HIS A 110 -7.01 0.24 -7.10
C HIS A 110 -6.44 1.47 -7.81
N THR A 111 -5.80 1.26 -8.96
CA THR A 111 -5.47 2.34 -9.88
C THR A 111 -6.80 2.85 -10.43
N ALA A 112 -7.41 3.82 -9.75
CA ALA A 112 -8.45 4.63 -10.37
C ALA A 112 -7.78 5.27 -11.59
N ARG A 113 -7.99 4.65 -12.75
CA ARG A 113 -7.48 5.13 -14.02
C ARG A 113 -8.14 6.48 -14.22
N THR A 114 -7.44 7.55 -13.81
CA THR A 114 -7.74 8.92 -14.18
C THR A 114 -7.52 8.99 -15.68
N HIS A 115 -8.54 8.55 -16.42
CA HIS A 115 -8.67 8.73 -17.86
C HIS A 115 -9.10 10.18 -18.12
N GLU A 116 -8.41 11.14 -17.50
CA GLU A 116 -8.60 12.58 -17.70
C GLU A 116 -7.65 13.10 -18.78
N MET A 117 -7.47 12.35 -19.87
CA MET A 117 -6.70 12.80 -21.04
C MET A 117 -7.40 12.52 -22.38
N GLN A 118 -8.74 12.46 -22.43
CA GLN A 118 -9.46 12.34 -23.71
C GLN A 118 -10.69 13.26 -23.90
N ALA A 119 -11.00 14.17 -22.98
CA ALA A 119 -12.13 15.10 -23.14
C ALA A 119 -11.76 16.50 -23.69
N GLY A 120 -10.48 16.75 -24.04
CA GLY A 120 -10.00 18.08 -24.45
C GLY A 120 -9.85 18.32 -25.96
N TRP A 121 -9.98 17.31 -26.83
CA TRP A 121 -9.52 17.41 -28.24
C TRP A 121 -10.63 17.32 -29.30
N MET A 122 -11.91 17.32 -28.91
CA MET A 122 -13.05 17.21 -29.84
C MET A 122 -14.03 18.39 -29.79
N ALA A 123 -13.59 19.60 -29.40
CA ALA A 123 -14.42 20.80 -29.46
C ALA A 123 -13.66 21.95 -30.13
N GLY A 124 -13.48 21.84 -31.45
CA GLY A 124 -12.84 22.87 -32.26
C GLY A 124 -13.06 22.67 -33.75
N ARG A 125 -14.30 22.40 -34.17
CA ARG A 125 -14.73 22.67 -35.55
C ARG A 125 -14.73 24.19 -35.74
N PRO A 126 -13.88 24.79 -36.58
CA PRO A 126 -14.25 26.06 -37.19
C PRO A 126 -15.37 25.77 -38.19
N ALA A 127 -16.54 26.35 -37.94
CA ALA A 127 -17.57 26.53 -38.94
C ALA A 127 -17.24 27.78 -39.76
N ALA A 128 -17.52 27.68 -41.06
CA ALA A 128 -17.46 28.70 -42.12
C ALA A 128 -16.07 28.95 -42.74
#